data_AF-A0A656AY63-F1
#
_entry.id   AF-A0A656AY63-F1
#
_cell.length_a   1.000
_cell.length_b   1.000
_cell.length_c   1.000
_cell.angle_alpha   90.00
_cell.angle_beta   90.00
_cell.angle_gamma   90.00
#
_symmetry.space_group_name_H-M   'P 1'
#
loop_
_entity.id
_entity.type
_entity.pdbx_description
1 polymer ?
#
loop_
_entity_poly.entity_id
_entity_poly.type
_entity_poly.pdbx_seq_one_letter_code
_entity_poly.pdbx_strand_id
1 'polypeptide(L)'
;MDRKWEAEAEEVKRQNKTCKRRRNSGPNIIAEGLRAYISIENRSRMGVKRTYFAPCFLVTKPGYGNGDIAFRISTHGYAEAYEKAVEKYCEIHDLTDEQYVELLDRMPSTEVFTGYLLNALLMRGHRATKAEILSKLGAEKNEEDIANGKGKSGQNRVRCPEYRWAQ
;
A
#
# COMPACT_ATOMS: atom_id res chain seq x y z
N MET A 1 7.18 31.72 33.25
CA MET A 1 8.15 31.30 32.21
C MET A 1 7.99 29.79 31.94
N ASP A 2 6.77 29.23 32.08
CA ASP A 2 6.62 27.80 32.43
C ASP A 2 5.85 26.96 31.40
N ARG A 3 5.71 27.43 30.16
CA ARG A 3 5.01 26.67 29.08
C ARG A 3 5.94 26.11 28.01
N LYS A 4 7.22 26.49 28.00
CA LYS A 4 8.18 26.00 27.00
C LYS A 4 8.51 24.51 27.22
N TRP A 5 8.64 24.08 28.47
CA TRP A 5 8.95 22.68 28.79
C TRP A 5 7.76 21.75 28.52
N GLU A 6 6.51 22.21 28.68
CA GLU A 6 5.31 21.43 28.34
C GLU A 6 5.21 21.19 26.84
N ALA A 7 5.40 22.24 26.03
CA ALA A 7 5.40 22.14 24.57
C ALA A 7 6.55 21.24 24.07
N GLU A 8 7.75 21.38 24.64
CA GLU A 8 8.90 20.55 24.30
C GLU A 8 8.68 19.08 24.71
N ALA A 9 8.10 18.82 25.89
CA ALA A 9 7.77 17.47 26.33
C ALA A 9 6.64 16.83 25.49
N GLU A 10 5.69 17.62 25.02
CA GLU A 10 4.60 17.16 24.15
C GLU A 10 5.10 16.87 22.73
N GLU A 11 5.99 17.70 22.19
CA GLU A 11 6.70 17.45 20.93
C GLU A 11 7.54 16.15 21.03
N VAL A 12 8.30 15.98 22.11
CA VAL A 12 9.11 14.77 22.36
C VAL A 12 8.22 13.53 22.53
N LYS A 13 7.06 13.65 23.16
CA LYS A 13 6.07 12.54 23.24
C LYS A 13 5.47 12.21 21.88
N ARG A 14 5.13 13.23 21.08
CA ARG A 14 4.61 13.10 19.71
C ARG A 14 5.62 12.33 18.85
N GLN A 15 6.87 12.79 18.83
CA GLN A 15 7.98 12.16 18.11
C GLN A 15 8.29 10.74 18.58
N ASN A 16 8.31 10.49 19.89
CA ASN A 16 8.53 9.14 20.41
C ASN A 16 7.41 8.17 20.03
N LYS A 17 6.16 8.64 19.93
CA LYS A 17 5.01 7.82 19.57
C LYS A 17 4.98 7.49 18.07
N THR A 18 5.35 8.44 17.21
CA THR A 18 5.36 8.26 15.75
C THR A 18 6.60 7.53 15.25
N CYS A 19 7.77 7.68 15.90
CA CYS A 19 9.03 7.15 15.38
C CYS A 19 9.55 5.90 16.10
N LYS A 20 8.99 5.48 17.25
CA LYS A 20 9.43 4.23 17.92
C LYS A 20 8.50 3.07 17.59
N ARG A 21 9.08 2.05 16.95
CA ARG A 21 8.47 0.73 16.84
C ARG A 21 8.18 0.20 18.25
N ARG A 22 6.94 -0.19 18.53
CA ARG A 22 6.59 -0.77 19.85
C ARG A 22 7.35 -2.08 20.04
N ARG A 23 7.84 -2.31 21.27
CA ARG A 23 8.71 -3.46 21.62
C ARG A 23 8.12 -4.83 21.24
N ASN A 24 6.80 -4.95 21.12
CA ASN A 24 6.09 -6.20 20.77
C ASN A 24 5.39 -6.14 19.40
N SER A 25 5.74 -5.22 18.51
CA SER A 25 5.11 -5.15 17.19
C SER A 25 5.68 -6.20 16.24
N GLY A 26 4.79 -6.83 15.47
CA GLY A 26 5.17 -7.78 14.42
C GLY A 26 6.12 -7.17 13.38
N PRO A 27 6.85 -8.00 12.63
CA PRO A 27 7.84 -7.55 11.65
C PRO A 27 7.25 -6.75 10.48
N ASN A 28 5.93 -6.74 10.35
CA ASN A 28 5.21 -5.94 9.35
C ASN A 28 4.89 -4.50 9.80
N ILE A 29 5.11 -4.16 11.08
CA ILE A 29 4.86 -2.81 11.61
C ILE A 29 6.15 -1.98 11.53
N ILE A 30 6.06 -0.87 10.79
CA ILE A 30 7.20 0.02 10.49
C ILE A 30 7.18 1.20 11.46
N ALA A 31 6.00 1.80 11.64
CA ALA A 31 5.70 2.80 12.65
C ALA A 31 4.24 2.67 13.13
N GLU A 32 3.84 3.41 14.17
CA GLU A 32 2.45 3.42 14.64
C GLU A 32 1.56 4.05 13.56
N GLY A 33 0.78 3.22 12.84
CA GLY A 33 -0.04 3.68 11.72
C GLY A 33 0.61 3.49 10.34
N LEU A 34 1.83 2.97 10.24
CA LEU A 34 2.48 2.60 8.97
C LEU A 34 2.90 1.12 9.01
N ARG A 35 2.38 0.32 8.08
CA ARG A 35 2.65 -1.13 8.07
C ARG A 35 2.62 -1.77 6.68
N ALA A 36 3.38 -2.84 6.52
CA ALA A 36 3.20 -3.79 5.43
C ALA A 36 1.94 -4.65 5.66
N TYR A 37 1.23 -4.96 4.59
CA TYR A 37 -0.03 -5.70 4.63
C TYR A 37 -0.34 -6.44 3.32
N ILE A 38 -1.21 -7.45 3.38
CA ILE A 38 -1.79 -8.08 2.19
C ILE A 38 -3.28 -7.79 2.19
N SER A 39 -3.70 -6.87 1.31
CA SER A 39 -5.12 -6.55 1.11
C SER A 39 -5.84 -7.76 0.51
N ILE A 40 -7.07 -7.99 0.97
CA ILE A 40 -7.90 -9.11 0.54
C ILE A 40 -9.10 -8.54 -0.21
N GLU A 41 -9.23 -8.89 -1.48
CA GLU A 41 -10.35 -8.47 -2.31
C GLU A 41 -11.18 -9.67 -2.74
N ASN A 42 -12.47 -9.63 -2.45
CA ASN A 42 -13.40 -10.64 -2.97
C ASN A 42 -14.13 -10.05 -4.18
N ARG A 43 -13.94 -10.63 -5.36
CA ARG A 43 -14.64 -10.23 -6.59
C ARG A 43 -15.45 -11.39 -7.13
N SER A 44 -16.67 -11.10 -7.59
CA SER A 44 -17.47 -12.06 -8.35
C SER A 44 -17.19 -11.86 -9.83
N ARG A 45 -16.76 -12.92 -10.53
CA ARG A 45 -16.59 -12.90 -11.99
C ARG A 45 -17.31 -14.11 -12.55
N MET A 46 -18.29 -13.86 -13.44
CA MET A 46 -19.10 -14.91 -14.06
C MET A 46 -19.76 -15.86 -13.05
N GLY A 47 -20.31 -15.32 -11.95
CA GLY A 47 -20.97 -16.10 -10.89
C GLY A 47 -20.02 -16.81 -9.93
N VAL A 48 -18.70 -16.79 -10.16
CA VAL A 48 -17.70 -17.40 -9.28
C VAL A 48 -17.07 -16.32 -8.40
N LYS A 49 -17.19 -16.47 -7.08
CA LYS A 49 -16.46 -15.63 -6.11
C LYS A 49 -14.99 -16.05 -6.10
N ARG A 50 -14.10 -15.11 -6.41
CA ARG A 50 -12.65 -15.28 -6.32
C ARG A 50 -12.09 -14.27 -5.32
N THR A 51 -11.17 -14.75 -4.50
CA THR A 51 -10.40 -13.92 -3.57
C THR A 51 -9.06 -13.58 -4.21
N TYR A 52 -8.67 -12.32 -4.14
CA TYR A 52 -7.43 -11.79 -4.66
C TYR A 52 -6.63 -11.17 -3.53
N PHE A 53 -5.35 -11.49 -3.46
CA PHE A 53 -4.43 -10.96 -2.46
C PHE A 53 -3.56 -9.85 -3.08
N ALA A 54 -3.48 -8.69 -2.46
CA ALA A 54 -2.71 -7.55 -2.99
C ALA A 54 -1.72 -7.05 -1.93
N PRO A 55 -0.41 -7.37 -2.07
CA PRO A 55 0.63 -6.79 -1.24
C PRO A 55 0.61 -5.25 -1.33
N CYS A 56 0.65 -4.59 -0.17
CA CYS A 56 0.57 -3.14 -0.07
C CYS A 56 1.20 -2.62 1.22
N PHE A 57 1.46 -1.32 1.25
CA PHE A 57 1.71 -0.57 2.47
C PHE A 57 0.43 0.17 2.89
N LEU A 58 0.12 0.13 4.19
CA LEU A 58 -1.04 0.81 4.77
C LEU A 58 -0.59 1.97 5.64
N VAL A 59 -1.25 3.10 5.45
CA VAL A 59 -1.15 4.29 6.29
C VAL A 59 -2.49 4.55 6.96
N THR A 60 -2.54 4.47 8.28
CA THR A 60 -3.75 4.73 9.06
C THR A 60 -4.00 6.23 9.13
N LYS A 61 -5.22 6.65 8.78
CA LYS A 61 -5.64 8.04 8.94
C LYS A 61 -5.92 8.35 10.42
N PRO A 62 -5.51 9.53 10.92
CA PRO A 62 -5.79 9.94 12.30
C PRO A 62 -7.29 10.22 12.46
N GLY A 63 -7.84 9.94 13.63
CA GLY A 63 -9.26 10.18 13.95
C GLY A 63 -10.10 8.90 13.99
N TYR A 64 -11.11 8.90 14.87
CA TYR A 64 -11.98 7.74 15.07
C TYR A 64 -12.84 7.46 13.83
N GLY A 65 -12.89 6.19 13.40
CA GLY A 65 -13.67 5.76 12.23
C GLY A 65 -13.00 6.03 10.88
N ASN A 66 -11.80 6.62 10.86
CA ASN A 66 -11.06 6.80 9.62
C ASN A 66 -10.35 5.49 9.22
N GLY A 67 -10.54 5.08 7.96
CA GLY A 67 -9.92 3.87 7.40
C GLY A 67 -8.45 4.06 7.05
N ASP A 68 -7.82 2.96 6.60
CA ASP A 68 -6.44 2.98 6.11
C ASP A 68 -6.37 3.43 4.64
N ILE A 69 -5.29 4.10 4.26
CA ILE A 69 -4.89 4.37 2.87
C ILE A 69 -3.96 3.24 2.42
N ALA A 70 -4.25 2.63 1.28
CA ALA A 70 -3.46 1.53 0.75
C ALA A 70 -2.64 1.92 -0.48
N PHE A 71 -1.33 1.71 -0.40
CA PHE A 71 -0.37 1.89 -1.49
C PHE A 71 0.02 0.52 -2.04
N ARG A 72 -0.51 0.18 -3.22
CA ARG A 72 -0.39 -1.17 -3.78
C ARG A 72 0.94 -1.36 -4.51
N ILE A 73 1.63 -2.45 -4.18
CA ILE A 73 2.90 -2.81 -4.82
C ILE A 73 2.68 -3.17 -6.30
N SER A 74 1.55 -3.79 -6.65
CA SER A 74 1.23 -4.08 -8.06
C SER A 74 1.01 -2.84 -8.94
N THR A 75 0.79 -1.67 -8.34
CA THR A 75 0.49 -0.43 -9.06
C THR A 75 1.72 0.45 -9.19
N HIS A 76 2.57 0.51 -8.15
CA HIS A 76 3.73 1.40 -8.11
C HIS A 76 5.07 0.64 -8.15
N GLY A 77 5.09 -0.68 -7.95
CA GLY A 77 6.31 -1.40 -7.64
C GLY A 77 6.65 -1.30 -6.14
N TYR A 78 7.62 -2.09 -5.69
CA TYR A 78 7.90 -2.25 -4.26
C TYR A 78 8.42 -0.97 -3.60
N ALA A 79 9.49 -0.41 -4.16
CA ALA A 79 10.15 0.79 -3.61
C ALA A 79 9.24 2.02 -3.68
N GLU A 80 8.68 2.32 -4.85
CA GLU A 80 7.82 3.50 -5.04
C GLU A 80 6.53 3.40 -4.20
N ALA A 81 5.94 2.21 -4.04
CA ALA A 81 4.79 2.03 -3.14
C ALA A 81 5.17 2.34 -1.68
N TYR A 82 6.39 2.00 -1.27
CA TYR A 82 6.88 2.30 0.06
C TYR A 82 7.13 3.79 0.24
N GLU A 83 7.88 4.42 -0.66
CA GLU A 83 8.16 5.86 -0.64
C GLU A 83 6.88 6.69 -0.53
N LYS A 84 5.87 6.41 -1.37
CA LYS A 84 4.56 7.08 -1.31
C LYS A 84 3.82 6.86 0.01
N ALA A 85 3.96 5.68 0.61
CA ALA A 85 3.37 5.43 1.92
C ALA A 85 4.09 6.23 3.03
N VAL A 86 5.42 6.35 2.96
CA VAL A 86 6.20 7.18 3.89
C VAL A 86 5.86 8.66 3.71
N GLU A 87 5.84 9.16 2.48
CA GLU A 87 5.45 10.54 2.15
C GLU A 87 4.08 10.87 2.76
N LYS A 88 3.08 10.02 2.50
CA LYS A 88 1.73 10.21 3.05
C LYS A 88 1.69 10.15 4.57
N TYR A 89 2.49 9.27 5.18
CA TYR A 89 2.58 9.17 6.64
C TYR A 89 3.21 10.45 7.23
N CYS A 90 4.27 10.97 6.62
CA CYS A 90 4.90 12.23 7.03
C CYS A 90 3.95 13.42 6.91
N GLU A 91 3.20 13.53 5.80
CA GLU A 91 2.16 14.56 5.62
C GLU A 91 1.07 14.51 6.71
N ILE A 92 0.67 13.31 7.11
CA ILE A 92 -0.42 13.12 8.08
C ILE A 92 0.02 13.47 9.51
N HIS A 93 1.31 13.30 9.81
CA HIS A 93 1.86 13.44 11.15
C HIS A 93 2.76 14.68 11.32
N ASP A 94 2.88 15.52 10.30
CA ASP A 94 3.77 16.69 10.23
C ASP A 94 5.20 16.34 10.66
N LEU A 95 5.78 15.31 10.03
CA LEU A 95 7.14 14.84 10.29
C LEU A 95 8.19 15.64 9.51
N THR A 96 9.42 15.68 10.04
CA THR A 96 10.55 16.39 9.41
C THR A 96 11.21 15.56 8.30
N ASP A 97 12.00 16.22 7.45
CA ASP A 97 12.78 15.55 6.39
C ASP A 97 13.76 14.52 6.94
N GLU A 98 14.34 14.77 8.12
CA GLU A 98 15.21 13.81 8.82
C GLU A 98 14.45 12.54 9.19
N GLN A 99 13.22 12.67 9.70
CA GLN A 99 12.36 11.54 10.04
C GLN A 99 11.86 10.79 8.80
N TYR A 100 11.65 11.50 7.70
CA TYR A 100 11.33 10.90 6.41
C TYR A 100 12.46 9.95 5.96
N VAL A 101 13.72 10.42 6.01
CA VAL A 101 14.89 9.59 5.68
C VAL A 101 15.01 8.39 6.62
N GLU A 102 14.84 8.58 7.93
CA GLU A 102 14.86 7.47 8.89
C GLU A 102 13.78 6.42 8.62
N LEU A 103 12.61 6.83 8.14
CA LEU A 103 11.53 5.91 7.78
C LEU A 103 11.86 5.17 6.49
N LEU A 104 12.46 5.82 5.49
CA LEU A 104 12.90 5.15 4.27
C LEU A 104 13.91 4.03 4.56
N ASP A 105 14.84 4.25 5.48
CA ASP A 105 15.83 3.24 5.90
C ASP A 105 15.20 2.01 6.58
N ARG A 106 13.95 2.14 7.06
CA ARG A 106 13.20 1.05 7.71
C ARG A 106 12.34 0.24 6.73
N MET A 107 12.59 0.36 5.42
CA MET A 107 11.89 -0.42 4.42
C MET A 107 11.95 -1.92 4.77
N PRO A 108 10.80 -2.60 4.93
CA PRO A 108 10.81 -4.00 5.29
C PRO A 108 11.33 -4.86 4.13
N SER A 109 11.89 -6.03 4.46
CA SER A 109 12.22 -7.05 3.46
C SER A 109 10.94 -7.63 2.84
N THR A 110 11.03 -8.05 1.56
CA THR A 110 9.94 -8.75 0.86
C THR A 110 9.54 -10.06 1.54
N GLU A 111 10.43 -10.65 2.35
CA GLU A 111 10.16 -11.84 3.18
C GLU A 111 9.02 -11.63 4.18
N VAL A 112 8.76 -10.39 4.61
CA VAL A 112 7.62 -10.08 5.50
C VAL A 112 6.30 -10.50 4.84
N PHE A 113 6.17 -10.33 3.52
CA PHE A 113 4.96 -10.68 2.77
C PHE A 113 4.83 -12.18 2.55
N THR A 114 5.93 -12.86 2.23
CA THR A 114 5.92 -14.28 1.86
C THR A 114 6.08 -15.23 3.04
N GLY A 115 6.58 -14.76 4.18
CA GLY A 115 6.70 -15.50 5.43
C GLY A 115 5.61 -15.10 6.41
N TYR A 116 5.80 -13.98 7.11
CA TYR A 116 4.96 -13.58 8.24
C TYR A 116 3.49 -13.31 7.82
N LEU A 117 3.27 -12.45 6.83
CA LEU A 117 1.91 -12.06 6.41
C LEU A 117 1.19 -13.19 5.69
N LEU A 118 1.88 -13.96 4.85
CA LEU A 118 1.31 -15.15 4.23
C LEU A 118 0.87 -16.17 5.28
N ASN A 119 1.72 -16.49 6.27
CA ASN A 119 1.35 -17.41 7.35
C ASN A 119 0.11 -16.90 8.12
N ALA A 120 0.06 -15.60 8.41
CA ALA A 120 -1.10 -14.99 9.05
C ALA A 120 -2.40 -15.14 8.21
N LEU A 121 -2.32 -15.08 6.88
CA LEU A 121 -3.46 -15.35 5.99
C LEU A 121 -3.89 -16.82 6.01
N LEU A 122 -2.92 -17.74 5.97
CA LEU A 122 -3.19 -19.18 6.01
C LEU A 122 -3.88 -19.58 7.32
N MET A 123 -3.42 -19.04 8.45
CA MET A 123 -4.05 -19.24 9.77
C MET A 123 -5.48 -18.70 9.85
N ARG A 124 -5.85 -17.73 8.99
CA ARG A 124 -7.23 -17.22 8.85
C ARG A 124 -8.08 -18.01 7.84
N GLY A 125 -7.54 -19.09 7.28
CA GLY A 125 -8.25 -19.98 6.34
C GLY A 125 -8.20 -19.54 4.87
N HIS A 126 -7.38 -18.54 4.53
CA HIS A 126 -7.19 -18.14 3.14
C HIS A 126 -6.28 -19.11 2.39
N ARG A 127 -6.52 -19.30 1.08
CA ARG A 127 -5.73 -20.19 0.21
C ARG A 127 -4.77 -19.41 -0.69
N ALA A 128 -4.01 -18.49 -0.09
CA ALA A 128 -2.96 -17.75 -0.80
C ALA A 128 -1.72 -18.65 -0.96
N THR A 129 -0.95 -18.47 -2.05
CA THR A 129 0.31 -19.20 -2.24
C THR A 129 1.51 -18.24 -2.23
N LYS A 130 2.69 -18.76 -1.87
CA LYS A 130 3.94 -17.98 -1.90
C LYS A 130 4.23 -17.44 -3.31
N ALA A 131 4.02 -18.25 -4.34
CA ALA A 131 4.20 -17.86 -5.74
C ALA A 131 3.28 -16.69 -6.14
N GLU A 132 1.99 -16.75 -5.74
CA GLU A 132 1.05 -15.66 -6.02
C GLU A 132 1.50 -14.33 -5.40
N ILE A 133 2.03 -14.36 -4.18
CA ILE A 133 2.53 -13.16 -3.50
C ILE A 133 3.83 -12.66 -4.17
N LEU A 134 4.77 -13.56 -4.49
CA LEU A 134 6.04 -13.19 -5.13
C LEU A 134 5.85 -12.52 -6.50
N SER A 135 4.97 -13.08 -7.34
CA SER A 135 4.64 -12.50 -8.65
C SER A 135 4.14 -11.06 -8.51
N LYS A 136 3.35 -10.77 -7.47
CA LYS A 136 2.81 -9.42 -7.20
C LYS A 136 3.81 -8.46 -6.55
N LEU A 137 4.88 -8.97 -5.97
CA LEU A 137 5.98 -8.15 -5.43
C LEU A 137 6.97 -7.71 -6.52
N GLY A 138 6.83 -8.23 -7.75
CA GLY A 138 7.81 -8.02 -8.82
C GLY A 138 9.07 -8.86 -8.67
N ALA A 139 9.02 -9.95 -7.88
CA ALA A 139 10.16 -10.84 -7.65
C ALA A 139 10.40 -11.85 -8.81
N GLU A 140 9.60 -11.80 -9.87
CA GLU A 140 9.92 -12.44 -11.14
C GLU A 140 10.64 -11.42 -12.03
N LYS A 141 11.97 -11.37 -11.92
CA LYS A 141 12.79 -11.03 -13.08
C LYS A 141 12.55 -12.14 -14.11
N ASN A 142 11.57 -11.95 -14.99
CA ASN A 142 11.70 -12.50 -16.33
C ASN A 142 12.60 -11.54 -17.08
N GLU A 143 13.84 -11.96 -17.33
CA GLU A 143 14.72 -11.36 -18.34
C GLU A 143 14.08 -11.55 -19.72
N GLU A 144 13.00 -10.84 -20.02
CA GLU A 144 12.49 -10.65 -21.38
C GLU A 144 11.90 -9.25 -21.51
N ASP A 145 12.75 -8.24 -21.35
CA ASP A 145 12.62 -7.00 -22.11
C ASP A 145 12.85 -7.34 -23.59
N ILE A 146 11.81 -7.86 -24.26
CA ILE A 146 11.73 -7.84 -25.72
C ILE A 146 10.42 -7.18 -26.11
N ALA A 147 10.53 -5.87 -26.32
CA ALA A 147 9.82 -5.05 -27.29
C ALA A 147 8.63 -5.71 -28.03
N ASN A 148 7.41 -5.23 -27.75
CA ASN A 148 6.47 -4.66 -28.74
C ASN A 148 5.04 -4.64 -28.22
N GLY A 149 4.33 -3.53 -28.45
CA GLY A 149 2.87 -3.55 -28.40
C GLY A 149 2.21 -2.23 -28.01
N LYS A 150 2.39 -1.19 -28.81
CA LYS A 150 1.43 -0.06 -28.85
C LYS A 150 0.03 -0.61 -29.16
N GLY A 151 -0.84 -0.70 -28.16
CA GLY A 151 -2.23 -1.17 -28.27
C GLY A 151 -3.23 -0.06 -27.97
N LYS A 152 -3.44 0.80 -28.98
CA LYS A 152 -4.50 1.80 -29.22
C LYS A 152 -5.63 1.95 -28.16
N SER A 153 -5.77 3.18 -27.69
CA SER A 153 -6.97 3.74 -27.08
C SER A 153 -8.17 3.60 -28.03
N GLY A 154 -9.24 2.95 -27.56
CA GLY A 154 -10.51 2.87 -28.27
C GLY A 154 -11.14 4.25 -28.38
N GLN A 155 -11.29 4.74 -29.61
CA GLN A 155 -11.94 6.01 -29.93
C GLN A 155 -13.43 5.99 -29.58
N ASN A 156 -13.88 7.11 -29.01
CA ASN A 156 -15.26 7.49 -28.74
C ASN A 156 -16.18 7.22 -29.93
N ARG A 157 -17.32 6.57 -29.67
CA ARG A 157 -18.47 6.51 -30.58
C ARG A 157 -19.06 7.92 -30.73
N VAL A 158 -18.75 8.58 -31.83
CA VAL A 158 -19.49 9.78 -32.27
C VAL A 158 -20.81 9.33 -32.89
N ARG A 159 -21.87 9.92 -32.37
CA ARG A 159 -23.28 9.77 -32.74
C ARG A 159 -23.57 10.78 -33.86
N CYS A 160 -24.05 10.35 -35.01
CA CYS A 160 -24.68 11.24 -36.00
C CYS A 160 -26.05 10.68 -36.41
N PRO A 161 -27.10 11.51 -36.47
CA PRO A 161 -28.44 11.11 -36.91
C PRO A 161 -28.64 11.44 -38.39
N GLU A 162 -29.40 10.64 -39.12
CA GLU A 162 -30.06 11.11 -40.34
C GLU A 162 -31.53 10.69 -40.37
N TYR A 163 -32.37 11.70 -40.33
CA TYR A 163 -33.76 11.71 -40.78
C TYR A 163 -33.81 11.53 -42.29
N ARG A 164 -34.80 10.79 -42.81
CA ARG A 164 -35.56 11.22 -44.00
C ARG A 164 -36.90 10.50 -44.07
N TRP A 165 -37.94 11.30 -44.28
CA TRP A 165 -39.34 10.92 -44.39
C TRP A 165 -39.69 10.46 -45.81
N ALA A 166 -40.76 9.66 -45.86
CA ALA A 166 -41.68 9.31 -46.94
C ALA A 166 -41.51 9.92 -48.35
N GLN A 167 -41.72 9.06 -49.36
CA GLN A 167 -42.89 9.12 -50.24
C GLN A 167 -43.25 7.72 -50.75
#